data_AF-A0A927M915-F1
#
_entry.id   AF-A0A927M915-F1
#
_cell.length_a   1.000
_cell.length_b   1.000
_cell.length_c   1.000
_cell.angle_alpha   90.00
_cell.angle_beta   90.00
_cell.angle_gamma   90.00
#
_symmetry.space_group_name_H-M   'P 1'
#
loop_
_entity.id
_entity.type
_entity.pdbx_description
1 polymer ?
#
loop_
_entity_poly.entity_id
_entity_poly.type
_entity_poly.pdbx_seq_one_letter_code
_entity_poly.pdbx_strand_id
1 'polypeptide(L)'
;MKTRLLRGVAAAALTLTVLLPGTIQPAQANPDGPNTSLIDMIDLALSLVGRASSGGVTPEALAGMTQDVINALNQAESAVIVHIDSIAAANVRSDARHAVIEFDDINAFGEETLEDWAMDVTGAATRAATYLDAVSDPRAIDDVGYAVVTLYPIALVARARAGFSTTRLMADYRAALQKIINKLAPTCRDHFPEPNTIPMIRAYTCTVYGVHTATQLEQNWFGTWKLGPIVPAAVEAASYANTSRRVAIEALAALP
;
A
#
# COMPACT_ATOMS: atom_id res chain seq x y z
N MET A 1 -44.97 29.42 -20.98
CA MET A 1 -44.92 29.76 -19.53
C MET A 1 -45.93 28.93 -18.77
N LYS A 2 -45.49 27.91 -18.01
CA LYS A 2 -46.03 27.49 -16.70
C LYS A 2 -45.27 26.26 -16.21
N THR A 3 -44.65 26.43 -15.06
CA THR A 3 -43.82 25.53 -14.27
C THR A 3 -44.68 24.51 -13.49
N ARG A 4 -44.14 23.31 -13.22
CA ARG A 4 -43.81 22.80 -11.86
C ARG A 4 -43.59 21.26 -11.82
N LEU A 5 -42.40 20.90 -11.33
CA LEU A 5 -42.06 19.85 -10.35
C LEU A 5 -42.83 18.52 -10.36
N LEU A 6 -42.08 17.42 -10.55
CA LEU A 6 -42.31 16.17 -9.81
C LEU A 6 -40.98 15.46 -9.56
N ARG A 7 -40.71 15.25 -8.27
CA ARG A 7 -39.64 14.45 -7.68
C ARG A 7 -39.99 12.97 -7.81
N GLY A 8 -39.02 12.11 -8.10
CA GLY A 8 -39.06 10.66 -7.84
C GLY A 8 -37.64 10.24 -7.47
N VAL A 9 -37.28 10.16 -6.19
CA VAL A 9 -37.43 9.03 -5.25
C VAL A 9 -36.75 7.76 -5.75
N ALA A 10 -35.65 7.49 -5.05
CA ALA A 10 -34.81 6.31 -4.95
C ALA A 10 -35.44 4.94 -5.29
N ALA A 11 -34.67 4.15 -6.02
CA ALA A 11 -34.67 2.69 -5.91
C ALA A 11 -33.22 2.25 -5.68
N ALA A 12 -32.76 2.37 -4.43
CA ALA A 12 -31.58 1.65 -3.97
C ALA A 12 -31.98 0.17 -3.87
N ALA A 13 -31.60 -0.62 -4.87
CA ALA A 13 -31.72 -2.07 -4.81
C ALA A 13 -30.77 -2.59 -3.72
N LEU A 14 -31.30 -2.82 -2.51
CA LEU A 14 -30.65 -3.63 -1.49
C LEU A 14 -30.65 -5.09 -1.99
N THR A 15 -29.57 -5.49 -2.66
CA THR A 15 -29.30 -6.90 -2.92
C THR A 15 -29.02 -7.60 -1.59
N LEU A 16 -30.02 -8.31 -1.06
CA LEU A 16 -29.82 -9.36 -0.05
C LEU A 16 -29.08 -10.53 -0.71
N THR A 17 -27.76 -10.54 -0.62
CA THR A 17 -26.96 -11.72 -0.91
C THR A 17 -27.09 -12.72 0.24
N VAL A 18 -27.59 -13.92 -0.08
CA VAL A 18 -27.68 -15.07 0.82
C VAL A 18 -26.26 -15.44 1.28
N LEU A 19 -26.00 -15.23 2.57
CA LEU A 19 -24.71 -15.46 3.24
C LEU A 19 -24.44 -16.96 3.41
N LEU A 20 -23.40 -17.45 2.74
CA LEU A 20 -22.71 -18.71 3.04
C LEU A 20 -21.78 -18.53 4.28
N PRO A 21 -21.44 -19.61 5.00
CA PRO A 21 -20.93 -19.51 6.36
C PRO A 21 -19.51 -18.90 6.43
N GLY A 22 -19.35 -17.89 7.29
CA GLY A 22 -18.06 -17.42 7.81
C GLY A 22 -17.25 -16.46 6.93
N THR A 23 -17.85 -15.88 5.88
CA THR A 23 -17.13 -14.93 5.02
C THR A 23 -16.77 -13.66 5.80
N ILE A 24 -15.47 -13.34 5.86
CA ILE A 24 -15.02 -11.99 6.17
C ILE A 24 -15.74 -11.11 5.15
N GLN A 25 -16.42 -10.05 5.59
CA GLN A 25 -17.00 -9.08 4.67
C GLN A 25 -15.94 -7.98 4.47
N PRO A 26 -15.07 -8.06 3.44
CA PRO A 26 -14.11 -7.03 3.17
C PRO A 26 -14.82 -5.76 2.71
N ALA A 27 -14.28 -4.59 3.04
CA ALA A 27 -14.46 -3.42 2.19
C ALA A 27 -13.93 -3.80 0.80
N GLN A 28 -14.82 -3.99 -0.19
CA GLN A 28 -14.57 -4.56 -1.52
C GLN A 28 -13.08 -4.79 -1.84
N ALA A 29 -12.56 -5.98 -1.50
CA ALA A 29 -11.22 -6.38 -1.87
C ALA A 29 -11.25 -6.81 -3.33
N ASN A 30 -10.66 -5.99 -4.21
CA ASN A 30 -10.29 -6.46 -5.54
C ASN A 30 -9.11 -7.43 -5.37
N PRO A 31 -9.22 -8.72 -5.73
CA PRO A 31 -8.13 -9.69 -5.61
C PRO A 31 -6.93 -9.32 -6.51
N ASP A 32 -7.16 -8.56 -7.58
CA ASP A 32 -6.11 -7.94 -8.42
C ASP A 32 -5.81 -6.50 -7.94
N GLY A 33 -5.79 -6.31 -6.62
CA GLY A 33 -5.73 -4.98 -6.03
C GLY A 33 -4.49 -4.19 -6.43
N PRO A 34 -4.57 -2.85 -6.45
CA PRO A 34 -3.48 -1.95 -6.84
C PRO A 34 -2.13 -2.24 -6.14
N ASN A 35 -2.17 -2.83 -4.93
CA ASN A 35 -1.00 -3.09 -4.12
C ASN A 35 -0.11 -4.24 -4.62
N THR A 36 -0.65 -5.25 -5.31
CA THR A 36 0.12 -6.45 -5.70
C THR A 36 1.26 -6.09 -6.65
N SER A 37 0.97 -5.30 -7.69
CA SER A 37 1.97 -4.80 -8.64
C SER A 37 3.06 -3.95 -7.98
N LEU A 38 2.73 -3.21 -6.92
CA LEU A 38 3.68 -2.40 -6.17
C LEU A 38 4.60 -3.26 -5.31
N ILE A 39 4.08 -4.35 -4.75
CA ILE A 39 4.87 -5.35 -4.01
C ILE A 39 5.84 -6.06 -4.97
N ASP A 40 5.36 -6.49 -6.14
CA ASP A 40 6.19 -7.12 -7.17
C ASP A 40 7.34 -6.19 -7.61
N MET A 41 7.05 -4.89 -7.79
CA MET A 41 8.05 -3.87 -8.10
C MET A 41 9.12 -3.77 -7.00
N ILE A 42 8.71 -3.75 -5.73
CA ILE A 42 9.63 -3.70 -4.58
C ILE A 42 10.53 -4.93 -4.54
N ASP A 43 9.96 -6.13 -4.70
CA ASP A 43 10.72 -7.38 -4.69
C ASP A 43 11.77 -7.41 -5.81
N LEU A 44 11.38 -7.01 -7.02
CA LEU A 44 12.30 -6.89 -8.15
C LEU A 44 13.42 -5.88 -7.86
N ALA A 45 13.08 -4.70 -7.34
CA ALA A 45 14.05 -3.66 -7.00
C ALA A 45 15.03 -4.12 -5.92
N LEU A 46 14.56 -4.78 -4.86
CA LEU A 46 15.42 -5.32 -3.80
C LEU A 46 16.33 -6.43 -4.32
N SER A 47 15.80 -7.30 -5.19
CA SER A 47 16.60 -8.35 -5.83
C SER A 47 17.72 -7.76 -6.69
N LEU A 48 17.43 -6.69 -7.44
CA LEU A 48 18.40 -5.96 -8.26
C LEU A 48 19.50 -5.37 -7.38
N VAL A 49 19.13 -4.67 -6.32
CA VAL A 49 20.09 -4.05 -5.38
C VAL A 49 20.98 -5.11 -4.73
N GLY A 50 20.40 -6.23 -4.30
CA GLY A 50 21.14 -7.36 -3.74
C GLY A 50 22.19 -7.89 -4.71
N ARG A 51 21.83 -8.07 -5.99
CA ARG A 51 22.77 -8.56 -7.01
C ARG A 51 23.79 -7.51 -7.44
N ALA A 52 23.40 -6.25 -7.57
CA ALA A 52 24.33 -5.17 -7.87
C ALA A 52 25.42 -5.06 -6.77
N SER A 53 25.02 -5.22 -5.50
CA SER A 53 25.95 -5.16 -4.36
C SER A 53 26.92 -6.34 -4.27
N SER A 54 26.61 -7.49 -4.91
CA SER A 54 27.49 -8.66 -4.91
C SER A 54 28.60 -8.60 -5.98
N GLY A 55 28.62 -7.56 -6.82
CA GLY A 55 29.69 -7.29 -7.78
C GLY A 55 29.77 -8.26 -8.96
N GLY A 56 28.78 -9.14 -9.14
CA GLY A 56 28.79 -10.22 -10.14
C GLY A 56 27.83 -10.04 -11.31
N VAL A 57 27.29 -8.84 -11.53
CA VAL A 57 26.26 -8.59 -12.56
C VAL A 57 26.83 -7.72 -13.66
N THR A 58 26.61 -8.10 -14.92
CA THR A 58 27.01 -7.28 -16.06
C THR A 58 26.10 -6.06 -16.22
N PRO A 59 26.56 -4.95 -16.83
CA PRO A 59 25.72 -3.78 -17.08
C PRO A 59 24.42 -4.11 -17.84
N GLU A 60 24.46 -5.06 -18.78
CA GLU A 60 23.30 -5.49 -19.57
C GLU A 60 22.31 -6.27 -18.72
N ALA A 61 22.78 -7.15 -17.85
CA ALA A 61 21.93 -7.89 -16.92
C ALA A 61 21.25 -6.93 -15.93
N LEU A 62 21.99 -5.89 -15.48
CA LEU A 62 21.45 -4.87 -14.61
C LEU A 62 20.35 -4.04 -15.32
N ALA A 63 20.58 -3.66 -16.58
CA ALA A 63 19.58 -2.95 -17.39
C ALA A 63 18.31 -3.79 -17.64
N GLY A 64 18.47 -5.10 -17.88
CA GLY A 64 17.34 -6.03 -18.02
C GLY A 64 16.50 -6.12 -16.75
N MET A 65 17.15 -6.27 -15.58
CA MET A 65 16.44 -6.26 -14.30
C MET A 65 15.77 -4.92 -14.01
N THR A 66 16.39 -3.79 -14.38
CA THR A 66 15.75 -2.48 -14.27
C THR A 66 14.48 -2.40 -15.12
N GLN A 67 14.48 -3.01 -16.32
CA GLN A 67 13.29 -3.08 -17.16
C GLN A 67 12.16 -3.88 -16.50
N ASP A 68 12.47 -4.94 -15.77
CA ASP A 68 11.46 -5.70 -15.01
C ASP A 68 10.83 -4.83 -13.91
N VAL A 69 11.62 -4.01 -13.22
CA VAL A 69 11.12 -3.04 -12.22
C VAL A 69 10.23 -2.00 -12.88
N ILE A 70 10.62 -1.45 -14.05
CA ILE A 70 9.81 -0.51 -14.83
C ILE A 70 8.45 -1.12 -15.19
N ASN A 71 8.43 -2.36 -15.66
CA ASN A 71 7.19 -3.03 -16.06
C ASN A 71 6.24 -3.25 -14.87
N ALA A 72 6.78 -3.60 -13.70
CA ALA A 72 6.00 -3.73 -12.47
C ALA A 72 5.51 -2.36 -11.97
N LEU A 73 6.35 -1.33 -12.07
CA LEU A 73 6.00 0.05 -11.71
C LEU A 73 4.86 0.60 -12.56
N ASN A 74 4.88 0.35 -13.87
CA ASN A 74 3.81 0.78 -14.79
C ASN A 74 2.48 0.09 -14.52
N GLN A 75 2.50 -1.15 -14.01
CA GLN A 75 1.28 -1.81 -13.51
C GLN A 75 0.80 -1.19 -12.20
N ALA A 76 1.72 -0.70 -11.37
CA ALA A 76 1.45 -0.04 -10.11
C ALA A 76 1.12 1.46 -10.23
N GLU A 77 1.34 2.10 -11.38
CA GLU A 77 1.23 3.56 -11.53
C GLU A 77 -0.17 4.06 -11.13
N SER A 78 -1.21 3.33 -11.52
CA SER A 78 -2.59 3.65 -11.13
C SER A 78 -2.79 3.60 -9.60
N ALA A 79 -2.13 2.68 -8.90
CA ALA A 79 -2.13 2.63 -7.43
C ALA A 79 -1.47 3.88 -6.85
N VAL A 80 -0.26 4.20 -7.32
CA VAL A 80 0.54 5.32 -6.81
C VAL A 80 -0.18 6.65 -7.05
N ILE A 81 -0.76 6.86 -8.23
CA ILE A 81 -1.38 8.14 -8.58
C ILE A 81 -2.77 8.29 -7.95
N VAL A 82 -3.57 7.23 -7.86
CA VAL A 82 -4.93 7.31 -7.28
C VAL A 82 -4.91 7.48 -5.76
N HIS A 83 -3.88 6.96 -5.08
CA HIS A 83 -3.82 6.98 -3.63
C HIS A 83 -3.17 8.22 -3.00
N ILE A 84 -2.65 9.18 -3.78
CA ILE A 84 -2.02 10.40 -3.23
C ILE A 84 -2.86 11.63 -3.56
N ASP A 85 -3.96 11.87 -2.84
CA ASP A 85 -4.94 12.90 -3.22
C ASP A 85 -5.05 14.08 -2.24
N SER A 86 -4.30 14.07 -1.14
CA SER A 86 -4.28 15.22 -0.21
C SER A 86 -3.37 16.36 -0.68
N ILE A 87 -3.84 17.60 -0.52
CA ILE A 87 -3.03 18.83 -0.73
C ILE A 87 -1.78 18.81 0.16
N ALA A 88 -1.88 18.21 1.35
CA ALA A 88 -0.77 18.03 2.28
C ALA A 88 0.34 17.13 1.73
N ALA A 89 0.03 16.23 0.79
CA ALA A 89 0.98 15.33 0.14
C ALA A 89 1.36 15.78 -1.28
N ALA A 90 0.92 16.96 -1.76
CA ALA A 90 1.09 17.37 -3.15
C ALA A 90 2.57 17.42 -3.60
N ASN A 91 3.48 17.91 -2.76
CA ASN A 91 4.91 17.93 -3.07
C ASN A 91 5.47 16.51 -3.18
N VAL A 92 5.12 15.63 -2.23
CA VAL A 92 5.56 14.23 -2.23
C VAL A 92 4.96 13.45 -3.41
N ARG A 93 3.72 13.77 -3.82
CA ARG A 93 3.09 13.26 -5.04
C ARG A 93 3.88 13.67 -6.27
N SER A 94 4.25 14.96 -6.36
CA SER A 94 5.00 15.49 -7.48
C SER A 94 6.36 14.80 -7.60
N ASP A 95 7.05 14.64 -6.47
CA ASP A 95 8.32 13.94 -6.38
C ASP A 95 8.18 12.47 -6.84
N ALA A 96 7.15 11.75 -6.34
CA ALA A 96 6.89 10.38 -6.75
C ALA A 96 6.59 10.26 -8.25
N ARG A 97 5.75 11.14 -8.80
CA ARG A 97 5.42 11.15 -10.23
C ARG A 97 6.64 11.47 -11.09
N HIS A 98 7.44 12.45 -10.69
CA HIS A 98 8.68 12.78 -11.39
C HIS A 98 9.64 11.60 -11.41
N ALA A 99 9.85 10.96 -10.26
CA ALA A 99 10.71 9.79 -10.16
C ALA A 99 10.23 8.62 -11.03
N VAL A 100 8.92 8.36 -11.08
CA VAL A 100 8.34 7.30 -11.94
C VAL A 100 8.58 7.60 -13.42
N ILE A 101 8.30 8.84 -13.85
CA ILE A 101 8.47 9.26 -15.26
C ILE A 101 9.94 9.12 -15.69
N GLU A 102 10.87 9.64 -14.91
CA GLU A 102 12.30 9.58 -15.25
C GLU A 102 12.86 8.15 -15.14
N PHE A 103 12.27 7.30 -14.29
CA PHE A 103 12.72 5.91 -14.16
C PHE A 103 12.46 5.08 -15.43
N ASP A 104 11.44 5.40 -16.21
CA ASP A 104 11.21 4.77 -17.52
C ASP A 104 12.41 4.99 -18.48
N ASP A 105 13.10 6.11 -18.33
CA ASP A 105 14.22 6.52 -19.18
C ASP A 105 15.61 6.22 -18.59
N ILE A 106 15.70 5.59 -17.40
CA ILE A 106 16.95 5.36 -16.66
C ILE A 106 18.03 4.60 -17.48
N ASN A 107 17.61 3.77 -18.43
CA ASN A 107 18.53 3.01 -19.29
C ASN A 107 19.18 3.88 -20.38
N ALA A 108 18.62 5.06 -20.68
CA ALA A 108 19.13 6.02 -21.63
C ALA A 108 20.03 7.09 -20.98
N PHE A 109 20.08 7.16 -19.64
CA PHE A 109 20.88 8.15 -18.94
C PHE A 109 22.38 7.90 -19.12
N GLY A 110 23.13 8.97 -19.41
CA GLY A 110 24.57 8.98 -19.26
C GLY A 110 24.97 8.93 -17.78
N GLU A 111 26.24 8.65 -17.50
CA GLU A 111 26.77 8.48 -16.13
C GLU A 111 26.47 9.69 -15.23
N GLU A 112 26.82 10.90 -15.67
CA GLU A 112 26.57 12.14 -14.91
C GLU A 112 25.08 12.38 -14.63
N THR A 113 24.21 12.18 -15.64
CA THR A 113 22.76 12.31 -15.47
C THR A 113 22.19 11.28 -14.50
N LEU A 114 22.69 10.03 -14.56
CA LEU A 114 22.27 8.96 -13.68
C LEU A 114 22.68 9.22 -12.22
N GLU A 115 23.89 9.75 -11.99
CA GLU A 115 24.37 10.14 -10.67
C GLU A 115 23.55 11.28 -10.06
N ASP A 116 23.32 12.34 -10.84
CA ASP A 116 22.51 13.50 -10.41
C ASP A 116 21.07 13.07 -10.08
N TRP A 117 20.47 12.29 -10.97
CA TRP A 117 19.11 11.80 -10.76
C TRP A 117 19.03 10.84 -9.56
N ALA A 118 20.02 9.95 -9.37
CA ALA A 118 20.09 9.08 -8.20
C ALA A 118 20.17 9.89 -6.89
N MET A 119 20.87 11.03 -6.87
CA MET A 119 20.91 11.94 -5.72
C MET A 119 19.56 12.64 -5.51
N ASP A 120 18.92 13.12 -6.57
CA ASP A 120 17.61 13.79 -6.46
C ASP A 120 16.51 12.86 -5.93
N VAL A 121 16.37 11.65 -6.51
CA VAL A 121 15.36 10.69 -6.05
C VAL A 121 15.64 10.17 -4.63
N THR A 122 16.91 10.11 -4.22
CA THR A 122 17.28 9.86 -2.81
C THR A 122 16.75 10.98 -1.90
N GLY A 123 16.90 12.24 -2.34
CA GLY A 123 16.35 13.40 -1.66
C GLY A 123 14.83 13.35 -1.56
N ALA A 124 14.14 13.00 -2.65
CA ALA A 124 12.69 12.79 -2.67
C ALA A 124 12.23 11.73 -1.67
N ALA A 125 12.85 10.54 -1.67
CA ALA A 125 12.55 9.47 -0.72
C ALA A 125 12.73 9.94 0.74
N THR A 126 13.82 10.64 1.02
CA THR A 126 14.11 11.19 2.36
C THR A 126 13.09 12.25 2.78
N ARG A 127 12.68 13.13 1.85
CA ARG A 127 11.62 14.11 2.08
C ARG A 127 10.31 13.42 2.42
N ALA A 128 9.90 12.40 1.65
CA ALA A 128 8.68 11.64 1.91
C ALA A 128 8.70 11.01 3.31
N ALA A 129 9.82 10.39 3.73
CA ALA A 129 9.96 9.83 5.07
C ALA A 129 9.93 10.88 6.20
N THR A 130 10.43 12.09 5.93
CA THR A 130 10.37 13.22 6.85
C THR A 130 8.94 13.77 6.94
N TYR A 131 8.23 13.85 5.83
CA TYR A 131 6.81 14.22 5.81
C TYR A 131 5.97 13.24 6.63
N LEU A 132 6.28 11.94 6.58
CA LEU A 132 5.65 10.94 7.44
C LEU A 132 5.76 11.27 8.93
N ASP A 133 6.80 11.97 9.40
CA ASP A 133 6.90 12.38 10.81
C ASP A 133 5.94 13.51 11.14
N ALA A 134 5.84 14.49 10.25
CA ALA A 134 5.06 15.70 10.46
C ALA A 134 3.54 15.49 10.35
N VAL A 135 3.10 14.51 9.55
CA VAL A 135 1.68 14.26 9.32
C VAL A 135 1.04 13.41 10.44
N SER A 136 -0.14 13.83 10.87
CA SER A 136 -0.96 13.16 11.89
C SER A 136 -2.29 12.66 11.35
N ASP A 137 -2.80 13.23 10.26
CA ASP A 137 -4.01 12.75 9.60
C ASP A 137 -3.73 11.37 8.98
N PRO A 138 -4.45 10.31 9.40
CA PRO A 138 -4.16 8.96 8.94
C PRO A 138 -4.33 8.74 7.45
N ARG A 139 -5.23 9.48 6.78
CA ARG A 139 -5.38 9.38 5.33
C ARG A 139 -4.16 9.98 4.63
N ALA A 140 -3.70 11.15 5.07
CA ALA A 140 -2.46 11.73 4.55
C ALA A 140 -1.22 10.88 4.91
N ILE A 141 -1.20 10.17 6.04
CA ILE A 141 -0.17 9.15 6.33
C ILE A 141 -0.21 8.03 5.28
N ASP A 142 -1.40 7.58 4.89
CA ASP A 142 -1.54 6.53 3.87
C ASP A 142 -1.07 6.99 2.49
N ASP A 143 -1.48 8.18 2.06
CA ASP A 143 -1.03 8.84 0.83
C ASP A 143 0.51 8.94 0.80
N VAL A 144 1.12 9.52 1.85
CA VAL A 144 2.58 9.67 1.93
C VAL A 144 3.27 8.30 2.05
N GLY A 145 2.63 7.33 2.70
CA GLY A 145 3.12 5.96 2.81
C GLY A 145 3.26 5.30 1.44
N TYR A 146 2.29 5.48 0.55
CA TYR A 146 2.38 5.03 -0.85
C TYR A 146 3.56 5.64 -1.60
N ALA A 147 3.82 6.93 -1.40
CA ALA A 147 4.98 7.58 -1.98
C ALA A 147 6.29 7.02 -1.42
N VAL A 148 6.37 6.72 -0.12
CA VAL A 148 7.56 6.12 0.50
C VAL A 148 7.85 4.73 -0.07
N VAL A 149 6.85 3.84 -0.14
CA VAL A 149 7.04 2.49 -0.71
C VAL A 149 7.33 2.50 -2.21
N THR A 150 7.15 3.63 -2.89
CA THR A 150 7.48 3.81 -4.32
C THR A 150 8.87 4.43 -4.50
N LEU A 151 9.14 5.56 -3.84
CA LEU A 151 10.36 6.35 -4.00
C LEU A 151 11.60 5.62 -3.51
N TYR A 152 11.52 4.88 -2.41
CA TYR A 152 12.69 4.19 -1.85
C TYR A 152 13.23 3.08 -2.76
N PRO A 153 12.41 2.15 -3.28
CA PRO A 153 12.85 1.17 -4.28
C PRO A 153 13.50 1.81 -5.52
N ILE A 154 12.87 2.85 -6.08
CA ILE A 154 13.41 3.60 -7.23
C ILE A 154 14.78 4.18 -6.87
N ALA A 155 14.89 4.86 -5.72
CA ALA A 155 16.14 5.44 -5.27
C ALA A 155 17.23 4.39 -5.00
N LEU A 156 16.87 3.22 -4.46
CA LEU A 156 17.81 2.12 -4.25
C LEU A 156 18.36 1.59 -5.58
N VAL A 157 17.50 1.40 -6.59
CA VAL A 157 17.91 0.98 -7.93
C VAL A 157 18.77 2.05 -8.59
N ALA A 158 18.34 3.32 -8.54
CA ALA A 158 19.08 4.45 -9.10
C ALA A 158 20.50 4.54 -8.52
N ARG A 159 20.63 4.47 -7.20
CA ARG A 159 21.92 4.48 -6.51
C ARG A 159 22.77 3.27 -6.87
N ALA A 160 22.18 2.07 -6.95
CA ALA A 160 22.91 0.88 -7.34
C ALA A 160 23.44 0.98 -8.78
N ARG A 161 22.63 1.52 -9.70
CA ARG A 161 23.01 1.80 -11.10
C ARG A 161 24.12 2.85 -11.20
N ALA A 162 24.06 3.89 -10.37
CA ALA A 162 25.06 4.95 -10.27
C ALA A 162 26.34 4.54 -9.49
N GLY A 163 26.45 3.29 -9.03
CA GLY A 163 27.60 2.84 -8.23
C GLY A 163 27.67 3.42 -6.81
N PHE A 164 26.61 4.05 -6.33
CA PHE A 164 26.53 4.58 -4.97
C PHE A 164 26.16 3.50 -3.95
N SER A 165 26.62 3.68 -2.71
CA SER A 165 26.19 2.82 -1.59
C SER A 165 24.69 2.97 -1.32
N THR A 166 24.01 1.84 -1.11
CA THR A 166 22.59 1.73 -0.75
C THR A 166 22.37 1.40 0.73
N THR A 167 23.43 1.10 1.48
CA THR A 167 23.34 0.57 2.86
C THR A 167 22.55 1.47 3.80
N ARG A 168 22.87 2.77 3.82
CA ARG A 168 22.17 3.74 4.68
C ARG A 168 20.73 3.97 4.21
N LEU A 169 20.52 4.08 2.91
CA LEU A 169 19.18 4.26 2.34
C LEU A 169 18.27 3.07 2.66
N MET A 170 18.82 1.84 2.67
CA MET A 170 18.09 0.64 3.06
C MET A 170 17.66 0.65 4.53
N ALA A 171 18.56 1.09 5.42
CA ALA A 171 18.24 1.26 6.84
C ALA A 171 17.17 2.33 7.06
N ASP A 172 17.27 3.46 6.35
CA ASP A 172 16.25 4.53 6.37
C ASP A 172 14.91 4.03 5.82
N TYR A 173 14.92 3.20 4.76
CA TYR A 173 13.71 2.60 4.21
C TYR A 173 13.01 1.72 5.24
N ARG A 174 13.76 0.81 5.88
CA ARG A 174 13.25 -0.05 6.96
C ARG A 174 12.57 0.77 8.07
N ALA A 175 13.21 1.87 8.49
CA ALA A 175 12.65 2.75 9.51
C ALA A 175 11.35 3.43 9.04
N ALA A 176 11.30 3.87 7.77
CA ALA A 176 10.11 4.47 7.18
C ALA A 176 8.95 3.45 7.06
N LEU A 177 9.22 2.21 6.64
CA LEU A 177 8.23 1.12 6.59
C LEU A 177 7.65 0.84 7.97
N GLN A 178 8.50 0.69 8.99
CA GLN A 178 8.04 0.47 10.36
C GLN A 178 7.16 1.63 10.87
N LYS A 179 7.46 2.86 10.45
CA LYS A 179 6.67 4.05 10.80
C LYS A 179 5.28 3.99 10.17
N ILE A 180 5.17 3.60 8.90
CA ILE A 180 3.87 3.37 8.23
C ILE A 180 3.07 2.30 8.99
N ILE A 181 3.72 1.18 9.32
CA ILE A 181 3.12 0.07 10.10
C ILE A 181 2.71 0.53 11.51
N ASN A 182 3.38 1.49 12.12
CA ASN A 182 2.96 1.94 13.44
C ASN A 182 1.82 2.96 13.36
N LYS A 183 1.91 3.91 12.41
CA LYS A 183 0.94 5.01 12.29
C LYS A 183 -0.40 4.58 11.69
N LEU A 184 -0.44 3.55 10.84
CA LEU A 184 -1.67 3.02 10.24
C LEU A 184 -2.22 1.79 10.97
N ALA A 185 -1.95 1.63 12.27
CA ALA A 185 -2.43 0.48 13.03
C ALA A 185 -3.97 0.48 13.07
N PRO A 186 -4.64 -0.63 12.70
CA PRO A 186 -6.09 -0.70 12.78
C PRO A 186 -6.55 -0.63 14.24
N THR A 187 -7.68 0.03 14.46
CA THR A 187 -8.42 -0.07 15.72
C THR A 187 -9.40 -1.21 15.62
N CYS A 188 -9.25 -2.22 16.47
CA CYS A 188 -10.12 -3.41 16.48
C CYS A 188 -10.99 -3.45 17.74
N ARG A 189 -12.23 -3.92 17.61
CA ARG A 189 -13.17 -4.08 18.72
C ARG A 189 -14.09 -5.28 18.54
N ASP A 190 -14.32 -6.00 19.65
CA ASP A 190 -15.44 -6.92 19.78
C ASP A 190 -16.72 -6.16 20.13
N HIS A 191 -17.84 -6.57 19.55
CA HIS A 191 -19.16 -6.09 19.94
C HIS A 191 -20.24 -7.12 19.62
N PHE A 192 -21.42 -6.92 20.19
CA PHE A 192 -22.62 -7.72 19.91
C PHE A 192 -23.56 -6.88 19.05
N PRO A 193 -23.64 -7.10 17.71
CA PRO A 193 -24.51 -6.31 16.85
C PRO A 193 -25.98 -6.47 17.22
N GLU A 194 -26.34 -7.65 17.72
CA GLU A 194 -27.69 -8.00 18.19
C GLU A 194 -27.58 -8.61 19.60
N PRO A 195 -27.46 -7.79 20.66
CA PRO A 195 -27.14 -8.26 22.00
C PRO A 195 -28.23 -9.13 22.65
N ASN A 196 -29.44 -9.13 22.09
CA ASN A 196 -30.62 -9.81 22.64
C ASN A 196 -31.08 -11.02 21.79
N THR A 197 -30.32 -11.44 20.77
CA THR A 197 -30.69 -12.59 19.93
C THR A 197 -30.15 -13.89 20.45
N ILE A 198 -30.90 -14.98 20.22
CA ILE A 198 -30.48 -16.35 20.50
C ILE A 198 -30.36 -17.09 19.15
N PRO A 199 -29.15 -17.56 18.79
CA PRO A 199 -27.94 -17.54 19.59
C PRO A 199 -27.28 -16.15 19.54
N MET A 200 -26.43 -15.87 20.53
CA MET A 200 -25.68 -14.62 20.56
C MET A 200 -24.69 -14.56 19.38
N ILE A 201 -24.69 -13.44 18.66
CA ILE A 201 -23.76 -13.18 17.56
C ILE A 201 -22.66 -12.26 18.10
N ARG A 202 -21.40 -12.68 18.03
CA ARG A 202 -20.25 -11.81 18.33
C ARG A 202 -19.68 -11.30 17.01
N ALA A 203 -19.33 -10.03 16.97
CA ALA A 203 -18.67 -9.39 15.84
C ALA A 203 -17.31 -8.86 16.27
N TYR A 204 -16.29 -9.14 15.47
CA TYR A 204 -14.97 -8.53 15.58
C TYR A 204 -14.74 -7.63 14.37
N THR A 205 -14.56 -6.34 14.62
CA THR A 205 -14.40 -5.33 13.58
C THR A 205 -13.08 -4.60 13.76
N CYS A 206 -12.27 -4.58 12.72
CA CYS A 206 -11.07 -3.75 12.62
C CYS A 206 -11.32 -2.61 11.64
N THR A 207 -10.80 -1.42 11.95
CA THR A 207 -10.92 -0.25 11.09
C THR A 207 -9.60 0.52 11.03
N VAL A 208 -9.20 0.90 9.82
CA VAL A 208 -8.08 1.81 9.56
C VAL A 208 -8.68 3.15 9.14
N TYR A 209 -8.37 4.18 9.94
CA TYR A 209 -8.76 5.58 9.75
C TYR A 209 -10.22 5.87 9.37
N GLY A 210 -11.14 5.01 9.81
CA GLY A 210 -12.58 5.22 9.73
C GLY A 210 -13.23 4.82 8.40
N VAL A 211 -12.46 4.40 7.39
CA VAL A 211 -13.01 4.07 6.05
C VAL A 211 -12.67 2.66 5.58
N HIS A 212 -11.51 2.10 5.95
CA HIS A 212 -11.22 0.70 5.65
C HIS A 212 -11.61 -0.16 6.84
N THR A 213 -12.71 -0.90 6.67
CA THR A 213 -13.27 -1.73 7.73
C THR A 213 -13.34 -3.18 7.25
N ALA A 214 -12.98 -4.10 8.13
CA ALA A 214 -13.24 -5.52 7.98
C ALA A 214 -13.95 -6.02 9.23
N THR A 215 -14.96 -6.86 9.03
CA THR A 215 -15.71 -7.48 10.13
C THR A 215 -15.83 -8.96 9.88
N GLN A 216 -15.65 -9.75 10.93
CA GLN A 216 -16.04 -11.15 10.97
C GLN A 216 -17.01 -11.37 12.11
N LEU A 217 -18.01 -12.20 11.84
CA LEU A 217 -19.02 -12.58 12.79
C LEU A 217 -18.77 -14.03 13.20
N GLU A 218 -19.05 -14.36 14.46
CA GLU A 218 -19.19 -15.74 14.90
C GLU A 218 -20.53 -15.98 15.58
N GLN A 219 -20.97 -17.24 15.48
CA GLN A 219 -22.21 -17.71 16.03
C GLN A 219 -22.04 -19.17 16.43
N ASN A 220 -22.12 -19.45 17.74
CA ASN A 220 -22.10 -20.80 18.29
C ASN A 220 -23.49 -21.16 18.82
N TRP A 221 -24.04 -22.28 18.35
CA TRP A 221 -25.32 -22.81 18.82
C TRP A 221 -25.10 -24.19 19.43
N PHE A 222 -25.24 -24.30 20.76
CA PHE A 222 -25.04 -25.54 21.54
C PHE A 222 -23.76 -26.31 21.17
N GLY A 223 -22.62 -25.63 21.14
CA GLY A 223 -21.32 -26.22 20.81
C GLY A 223 -21.08 -26.44 19.32
N THR A 224 -22.05 -26.16 18.46
CA THR A 224 -21.91 -26.24 17.00
C THR A 224 -21.75 -24.83 16.41
N TRP A 225 -20.66 -24.59 15.71
CA TRP A 225 -20.46 -23.34 14.95
C TRP A 225 -21.46 -23.26 13.80
N LYS A 226 -22.18 -22.14 13.74
CA LYS A 226 -23.00 -21.73 12.59
C LYS A 226 -22.29 -20.69 11.74
N LEU A 227 -21.43 -19.90 12.38
CA LEU A 227 -20.57 -18.89 11.76
C LEU A 227 -19.28 -18.77 12.58
N GLY A 228 -18.14 -18.55 11.92
CA GLY A 228 -16.83 -18.44 12.60
C GLY A 228 -16.11 -19.79 12.78
N PRO A 229 -15.13 -19.88 13.71
CA PRO A 229 -14.78 -18.88 14.73
C PRO A 229 -14.18 -17.60 14.15
N ILE A 230 -14.22 -16.51 14.91
CA ILE A 230 -13.48 -15.29 14.56
C ILE A 230 -11.97 -15.59 14.53
N VAL A 231 -11.29 -15.10 13.49
CA VAL A 231 -9.83 -15.15 13.32
C VAL A 231 -9.32 -13.71 13.34
N PRO A 232 -8.94 -13.15 14.51
CA PRO A 232 -8.61 -11.73 14.65
C PRO A 232 -7.57 -11.23 13.66
N ALA A 233 -6.50 -12.01 13.45
CA ALA A 233 -5.43 -11.66 12.51
C ALA A 233 -5.92 -11.54 11.06
N ALA A 234 -6.90 -12.35 10.63
CA ALA A 234 -7.45 -12.28 9.28
C ALA A 234 -8.33 -11.04 9.10
N VAL A 235 -9.11 -10.67 10.12
CA VAL A 235 -9.91 -9.43 10.12
C VAL A 235 -9.00 -8.21 10.13
N GLU A 236 -7.94 -8.24 10.93
CA GLU A 236 -6.94 -7.18 10.96
C GLU A 236 -6.31 -7.00 9.58
N ALA A 237 -5.80 -8.09 8.98
CA ALA A 237 -5.20 -8.06 7.64
C ALA A 237 -6.16 -7.55 6.55
N ALA A 238 -7.41 -8.00 6.58
CA ALA A 238 -8.43 -7.52 5.65
C ALA A 238 -8.73 -6.02 5.82
N SER A 239 -8.61 -5.47 7.04
CA SER A 239 -8.90 -4.05 7.29
C SER A 239 -7.89 -3.10 6.68
N TYR A 240 -6.66 -3.54 6.40
CA TYR A 240 -5.61 -2.70 5.80
C TYR A 240 -5.17 -3.15 4.40
N ALA A 241 -5.84 -4.13 3.80
CA ALA A 241 -5.42 -4.77 2.55
C ALA A 241 -5.16 -3.79 1.39
N ASN A 242 -5.92 -2.69 1.33
CA ASN A 242 -5.84 -1.65 0.29
C ASN A 242 -5.23 -0.34 0.81
N THR A 243 -4.24 -0.45 1.70
CA THR A 243 -3.51 0.70 2.27
C THR A 243 -2.01 0.50 2.09
N SER A 244 -1.25 1.58 2.18
CA SER A 244 0.22 1.54 2.16
C SER A 244 0.81 0.73 3.30
N ARG A 245 0.05 0.50 4.40
CA ARG A 245 0.42 -0.44 5.46
C ARG A 245 0.63 -1.85 4.94
N ARG A 246 -0.26 -2.34 4.06
CA ARG A 246 -0.15 -3.70 3.51
C ARG A 246 1.16 -3.84 2.76
N VAL A 247 1.43 -2.90 1.85
CA VAL A 247 2.67 -2.86 1.07
C VAL A 247 3.88 -2.74 1.99
N ALA A 248 3.81 -1.92 3.03
CA ALA A 248 4.91 -1.74 3.97
C ALA A 248 5.24 -3.01 4.78
N ILE A 249 4.23 -3.79 5.19
CA ILE A 249 4.44 -5.07 5.88
C ILE A 249 5.16 -6.06 4.96
N GLU A 250 4.71 -6.16 3.70
CA GLU A 250 5.29 -7.08 2.73
C GLU A 250 6.71 -6.67 2.34
N ALA A 251 6.92 -5.38 2.03
CA ALA A 251 8.23 -4.82 1.74
C ALA A 251 9.22 -5.03 2.89
N LEU A 252 8.78 -4.84 4.14
CA LEU A 252 9.64 -5.04 5.31
C LEU A 252 10.07 -6.50 5.47
N ALA A 253 9.21 -7.45 5.13
CA ALA A 253 9.53 -8.88 5.16
C ALA A 253 10.50 -9.29 4.03
N ALA A 254 10.49 -8.58 2.90
CA ALA A 254 11.40 -8.80 1.78
C ALA A 254 12.78 -8.16 1.96
N LEU A 255 12.94 -7.21 2.90
CA LEU A 255 14.23 -6.55 3.16
C LEU A 255 15.26 -7.52 3.78
N PRO A 256 16.53 -7.51 3.33
CA PRO A 256 17.59 -8.40 3.81
C PRO A 256 18.13 -8.07 5.21
#